data_AF-U7NH48-F1
#
_entry.id   AF-U7NH48-F1
#
_cell.length_a   1.000
_cell.length_b   1.000
_cell.length_c   1.000
_cell.angle_alpha   90.00
_cell.angle_beta   90.00
_cell.angle_gamma   90.00
#
_symmetry.space_group_name_H-M   'P 1'
#
loop_
_entity.id
_entity.type
_entity.pdbx_description
1 polymer ?
#
loop_
_entity_poly.entity_id
_entity_poly.type
_entity_poly.pdbx_seq_one_letter_code
_entity_poly.pdbx_strand_id
1 'polypeptide(L)'
;MSKTGQARVLTPEQFAHLLHVIHEHRYPEKNTALVQISFKLGLRVQEIALLQIKDVAEFGPENSGQRSFRLKEILALPAAYTKGADALKRSKSTYQRRRISFSVHDFDQLVRHIETMAKAGAEINPEDFYPEVKKHRGRSRDLPMTDGALRSAIEEYLSIRLAKDPSLKKSDPLFITQKGGPYSPNTLQEHLSLMQRRWAGIERASSHSGRRTLMTNIIHEQKKSVKIAQKIAGHVSASTTLIYEEPPEESLAGALIQVGKEYIS
;
A
#
# COMPACT_ATOMS: atom_id res chain seq x y z
N MET A 1 -1.75 -20.47 7.80
CA MET A 1 -2.94 -19.82 7.20
C MET A 1 -2.72 -19.75 5.69
N SER A 2 -3.46 -20.55 4.93
CA SER A 2 -3.36 -20.63 3.48
C SER A 2 -3.61 -19.26 2.84
N LYS A 3 -2.72 -18.84 1.94
CA LYS A 3 -2.88 -17.65 1.10
C LYS A 3 -3.92 -17.96 0.02
N THR A 4 -5.20 -17.97 0.35
CA THR A 4 -6.25 -18.24 -0.64
C THR A 4 -6.64 -16.96 -1.39
N GLY A 5 -5.97 -16.76 -2.53
CA GLY A 5 -6.33 -15.86 -3.64
C GLY A 5 -6.01 -14.37 -3.46
N GLN A 6 -5.89 -13.68 -4.59
CA GLN A 6 -5.68 -12.22 -4.63
C GLN A 6 -6.88 -11.48 -3.98
N ALA A 7 -6.64 -10.28 -3.46
CA ALA A 7 -7.69 -9.42 -2.90
C ALA A 7 -8.72 -9.07 -3.99
N ARG A 8 -10.02 -8.93 -3.71
CA ARG A 8 -11.04 -8.58 -4.73
C ARG A 8 -10.74 -7.26 -5.46
N VAL A 9 -10.94 -7.21 -6.79
CA VAL A 9 -11.04 -5.97 -7.58
C VAL A 9 -12.50 -5.52 -7.53
N LEU A 10 -12.73 -4.30 -7.03
CA LEU A 10 -14.07 -3.71 -6.97
C LEU A 10 -14.44 -3.10 -8.33
N THR A 11 -15.71 -3.29 -8.70
CA THR A 11 -16.35 -2.56 -9.81
C THR A 11 -16.70 -1.12 -9.39
N PRO A 12 -16.99 -0.21 -10.35
CA PRO A 12 -17.46 1.13 -10.03
C PRO A 12 -18.69 1.17 -9.12
N GLU A 13 -19.64 0.26 -9.32
CA GLU A 13 -20.87 0.15 -8.53
C GLU A 13 -20.56 -0.29 -7.10
N GLN A 14 -19.66 -1.27 -6.94
CA GLN A 14 -19.22 -1.72 -5.62
C GLN A 14 -18.46 -0.62 -4.87
N PHE A 15 -17.64 0.15 -5.57
CA PHE A 15 -16.94 1.30 -4.98
C PHE A 15 -17.91 2.41 -4.56
N ALA A 16 -18.89 2.74 -5.42
CA ALA A 16 -19.93 3.71 -5.09
C ALA A 16 -20.77 3.26 -3.89
N HIS A 17 -21.17 1.98 -3.86
CA HIS A 17 -21.88 1.40 -2.72
C HIS A 17 -21.06 1.47 -1.43
N LEU A 18 -19.76 1.15 -1.49
CA LEU A 18 -18.86 1.28 -0.35
C LEU A 18 -18.83 2.72 0.21
N LEU A 19 -18.76 3.73 -0.65
CA LEU A 19 -18.80 5.12 -0.22
C LEU A 19 -20.15 5.47 0.42
N HIS A 20 -21.26 5.05 -0.18
CA HIS A 20 -22.60 5.27 0.37
C HIS A 20 -22.73 4.66 1.78
N VAL A 21 -22.33 3.40 1.95
CA VAL A 21 -22.38 2.73 3.26
C VAL A 21 -21.47 3.41 4.29
N ILE A 22 -20.33 3.95 3.88
CA ILE A 22 -19.44 4.70 4.79
C ILE A 22 -20.15 5.91 5.41
N HIS A 23 -21.04 6.58 4.68
CA HIS A 23 -21.80 7.73 5.19
C HIS A 23 -22.78 7.36 6.32
N GLU A 24 -23.22 6.10 6.38
CA GLU A 24 -24.09 5.58 7.45
C GLU A 24 -23.31 5.19 8.72
N HIS A 25 -21.98 5.34 8.72
CA HIS A 25 -21.11 4.95 9.83
C HIS A 25 -20.37 6.15 10.45
N ARG A 26 -19.78 5.94 11.63
CA ARG A 26 -19.06 6.99 12.35
C ARG A 26 -17.80 7.42 11.62
N TYR A 27 -17.53 8.73 11.64
CA TYR A 27 -16.40 9.38 10.99
C TYR A 27 -16.40 9.20 9.46
N PRO A 28 -17.51 9.50 8.77
CA PRO A 28 -17.65 9.23 7.35
C PRO A 28 -16.59 9.96 6.52
N GLU A 29 -16.22 11.20 6.87
CA GLU A 29 -15.25 12.03 6.14
C GLU A 29 -13.84 11.42 6.20
N LYS A 30 -13.43 10.98 7.39
CA LYS A 30 -12.17 10.24 7.60
C LYS A 30 -12.16 8.92 6.81
N ASN A 31 -13.26 8.18 6.87
CA ASN A 31 -13.37 6.86 6.25
C ASN A 31 -13.39 6.96 4.71
N THR A 32 -14.10 7.95 4.17
CA THR A 32 -14.12 8.31 2.76
C THR A 32 -12.72 8.70 2.30
N ALA A 33 -12.01 9.58 3.03
CA ALA A 33 -10.62 9.94 2.70
C ALA A 33 -9.66 8.73 2.72
N LEU A 34 -9.80 7.83 3.70
CA LEU A 34 -9.01 6.59 3.78
C LEU A 34 -9.23 5.68 2.55
N VAL A 35 -10.49 5.47 2.17
CA VAL A 35 -10.85 4.64 1.01
C VAL A 35 -10.41 5.30 -0.29
N GLN A 36 -10.64 6.60 -0.47
CA GLN A 36 -10.20 7.34 -1.65
C GLN A 36 -8.68 7.27 -1.83
N ILE A 37 -7.88 7.51 -0.79
CA ILE A 37 -6.42 7.38 -0.88
C ILE A 37 -6.01 5.95 -1.27
N SER A 38 -6.65 4.93 -0.69
CA SER A 38 -6.36 3.53 -1.00
C SER A 38 -6.63 3.19 -2.46
N PHE A 39 -7.78 3.62 -3.00
CA PHE A 39 -8.23 3.27 -4.36
C PHE A 39 -7.69 4.20 -5.45
N LYS A 40 -7.43 5.47 -5.16
CA LYS A 40 -7.00 6.47 -6.16
C LYS A 40 -5.48 6.61 -6.23
N LEU A 41 -4.78 6.43 -5.11
CA LEU A 41 -3.31 6.51 -5.05
C LEU A 41 -2.64 5.13 -4.88
N GLY A 42 -3.42 4.08 -4.61
CA GLY A 42 -2.90 2.72 -4.49
C GLY A 42 -1.95 2.53 -3.31
N LEU A 43 -2.04 3.38 -2.27
CA LEU A 43 -1.14 3.30 -1.13
C LEU A 43 -1.37 2.02 -0.31
N ARG A 44 -0.28 1.46 0.22
CA ARG A 44 -0.36 0.34 1.18
C ARG A 44 -0.79 0.86 2.54
N VAL A 45 -1.40 -0.01 3.36
CA VAL A 45 -1.83 0.32 4.73
C VAL A 45 -0.73 0.93 5.59
N GLN A 46 0.50 0.44 5.49
CA GLN A 46 1.62 1.02 6.23
C GLN A 46 1.95 2.43 5.73
N GLU A 47 1.91 2.64 4.42
CA GLU A 47 2.16 3.95 3.81
C GLU A 47 1.10 4.95 4.30
N ILE A 48 -0.19 4.58 4.25
CA ILE A 48 -1.31 5.42 4.71
C ILE A 48 -1.22 5.71 6.23
N ALA A 49 -0.92 4.69 7.04
CA ALA A 49 -0.84 4.84 8.50
C ALA A 49 0.28 5.78 8.95
N LEU A 50 1.32 5.95 8.13
CA LEU A 50 2.49 6.78 8.42
C LEU A 50 2.43 8.17 7.80
N LEU A 51 1.46 8.45 6.91
CA LEU A 51 1.30 9.78 6.34
C LEU A 51 1.12 10.81 7.46
N GLN A 52 1.77 11.96 7.29
CA GLN A 52 1.63 13.13 8.13
C GLN A 52 0.92 14.24 7.35
N ILE A 53 0.40 15.24 8.06
CA ILE A 53 -0.32 16.36 7.40
C ILE A 53 0.59 17.07 6.39
N LYS A 54 1.88 17.28 6.72
CA LYS A 54 2.88 17.91 5.83
C LYS A 54 3.08 17.17 4.50
N ASP A 55 2.70 15.90 4.42
CA ASP A 55 2.88 15.09 3.21
C ASP A 55 1.76 15.37 2.19
N VAL A 56 0.63 15.94 2.63
CA VAL A 56 -0.56 16.19 1.79
C VAL A 56 -1.00 17.65 1.76
N ALA A 57 -0.68 18.44 2.79
CA ALA A 57 -1.15 19.81 2.94
C ALA A 57 -0.08 20.72 3.54
N GLU A 58 -0.21 22.01 3.24
CA GLU A 58 0.56 23.09 3.83
C GLU A 58 -0.39 23.99 4.62
N PHE A 59 0.03 24.40 5.81
CA PHE A 59 -0.75 25.33 6.61
C PHE A 59 -0.46 26.76 6.18
N GLY A 60 -1.52 27.56 6.08
CA GLY A 60 -1.44 29.00 5.87
C GLY A 60 -0.94 29.73 7.11
N PRO A 61 -0.72 31.05 6.99
CA PRO A 61 -0.30 31.88 8.11
C PRO A 61 -1.32 31.83 9.26
N GLU A 62 -0.83 31.84 10.49
CA GLU A 62 -1.63 31.86 11.72
C GLU A 62 -2.20 33.26 11.97
N ASN A 63 -3.06 33.74 11.07
CA ASN A 63 -3.72 35.03 11.22
C ASN A 63 -5.21 34.77 11.52
N SER A 64 -5.66 35.19 12.71
CA SER A 64 -7.08 35.30 13.13
C SER A 64 -7.90 34.01 13.15
N GLY A 65 -7.81 33.25 14.26
CA GLY A 65 -8.87 32.36 14.76
C GLY A 65 -9.10 31.03 14.02
N GLN A 66 -8.91 30.98 12.71
CA GLN A 66 -9.12 29.77 11.91
C GLN A 66 -7.92 29.55 10.99
N ARG A 67 -7.11 28.52 11.31
CA ARG A 67 -5.93 28.17 10.52
C ARG A 67 -6.37 27.66 9.15
N SER A 68 -5.94 28.32 8.08
CA SER A 68 -6.17 27.84 6.72
C SER A 68 -5.15 26.78 6.32
N PHE A 69 -5.47 25.98 5.31
CA PHE A 69 -4.55 25.03 4.71
C PHE A 69 -4.77 24.96 3.20
N ARG A 70 -3.75 24.49 2.48
CA ARG A 70 -3.80 24.22 1.05
C ARG A 70 -3.30 22.81 0.79
N LEU A 71 -4.05 22.01 0.03
CA LEU A 71 -3.56 20.71 -0.42
C LEU A 71 -2.43 20.86 -1.43
N LYS A 72 -1.46 19.96 -1.36
CA LYS A 72 -0.38 19.84 -2.34
C LYS A 72 -0.92 19.21 -3.62
N GLU A 73 -0.33 19.56 -4.76
CA GLU A 73 -0.64 18.88 -6.03
C GLU A 73 -0.03 17.49 -6.12
N ILE A 74 1.03 17.24 -5.36
CA ILE A 74 1.80 16.00 -5.35
C ILE A 74 1.95 15.52 -3.91
N LEU A 75 1.57 14.26 -3.68
CA LEU A 75 1.90 13.52 -2.47
C LEU A 75 3.27 12.86 -2.68
N ALA A 76 4.29 13.42 -2.05
CA ALA A 76 5.63 12.85 -2.03
C ALA A 76 5.70 11.77 -0.92
N LEU A 77 5.67 10.50 -1.30
CA LEU A 77 5.73 9.39 -0.36
C LEU A 77 7.20 9.07 -0.02
N PRO A 78 7.66 9.25 1.22
CA PRO A 78 9.04 8.97 1.59
C PRO A 78 9.35 7.48 1.55
N ALA A 79 10.57 7.12 1.14
CA ALA A 79 11.09 5.75 1.23
C ALA A 79 10.95 5.18 2.65
N ALA A 80 11.11 6.03 3.67
CA ALA A 80 10.99 5.68 5.08
C ALA A 80 9.63 5.07 5.46
N TYR A 81 8.55 5.37 4.72
CA TYR A 81 7.22 4.83 5.04
C TYR A 81 6.96 3.48 4.37
N THR A 82 7.77 3.14 3.37
CA THR A 82 7.59 1.93 2.56
C THR A 82 8.22 0.70 3.22
N LYS A 83 7.84 -0.48 2.72
CA LYS A 83 8.31 -1.77 3.26
C LYS A 83 9.84 -1.87 3.18
N GLY A 84 10.47 -2.27 4.29
CA GLY A 84 11.92 -2.49 4.39
C GLY A 84 12.69 -1.37 5.12
N ALA A 85 12.08 -0.20 5.32
CA ALA A 85 12.74 0.93 5.99
C ALA A 85 12.72 0.89 7.53
N ASP A 86 12.23 -0.19 8.15
CA ASP A 86 11.96 -0.30 9.60
C ASP A 86 11.21 0.92 10.18
N ALA A 87 10.22 1.40 9.42
CA ALA A 87 9.51 2.65 9.67
C ALA A 87 8.90 2.78 11.08
N LEU A 88 8.55 1.63 11.67
CA LEU A 88 7.85 1.56 12.95
C LEU A 88 8.80 1.26 14.13
N LYS A 89 10.09 0.97 13.86
CA LYS A 89 11.11 0.56 14.85
C LYS A 89 10.58 -0.44 15.89
N ARG A 90 9.72 -1.37 15.44
CA ARG A 90 8.96 -2.27 16.33
C ARG A 90 9.78 -3.47 16.80
N SER A 91 10.79 -3.87 16.04
CA SER A 91 11.65 -4.99 16.42
C SER A 91 12.73 -4.50 17.39
N LYS A 92 12.53 -4.75 18.68
CA LYS A 92 13.60 -4.60 19.69
C LYS A 92 14.57 -5.79 19.73
N SER A 93 14.21 -6.92 19.10
CA SER A 93 15.09 -8.08 19.02
C SER A 93 16.11 -7.90 17.90
N THR A 94 17.40 -8.07 18.22
CA THR A 94 18.46 -8.22 17.23
C THR A 94 18.16 -9.45 16.39
N TYR A 95 17.89 -9.27 15.10
CA TYR A 95 17.66 -10.38 14.19
C TYR A 95 18.95 -11.21 14.08
N GLN A 96 18.95 -12.41 14.67
CA GLN A 96 19.96 -13.41 14.38
C GLN A 96 19.55 -14.17 13.13
N ARG A 97 20.37 -14.10 12.09
CA ARG A 97 20.12 -14.78 10.81
C ARG A 97 20.23 -16.29 11.01
N ARG A 98 19.09 -17.00 10.89
CA ARG A 98 19.03 -18.46 11.03
C ARG A 98 19.05 -19.22 9.71
N ARG A 99 18.98 -18.52 8.58
CA ARG A 99 18.93 -19.12 7.24
C ARG A 99 19.71 -18.27 6.25
N ILE A 100 20.51 -18.97 5.43
CA ILE A 100 21.20 -18.43 4.26
C ILE A 100 20.58 -19.07 3.01
N SER A 101 20.63 -18.34 1.88
CA SER A 101 20.07 -18.79 0.61
C SER A 101 21.07 -18.48 -0.50
N PHE A 102 21.34 -19.45 -1.35
CA PHE A 102 22.23 -19.36 -2.50
C PHE A 102 21.46 -19.74 -3.77
N SER A 103 21.89 -19.22 -4.92
CA SER A 103 21.61 -19.95 -6.16
C SER A 103 22.46 -21.23 -6.17
N VAL A 104 22.04 -22.26 -6.92
CA VAL A 104 22.83 -23.50 -7.06
C VAL A 104 24.23 -23.17 -7.58
N HIS A 105 24.31 -22.26 -8.56
CA HIS A 105 25.58 -21.81 -9.10
C HIS A 105 26.49 -21.14 -8.06
N ASP A 106 25.98 -20.19 -7.27
CA ASP A 106 26.77 -19.50 -6.24
C ASP A 106 27.22 -20.46 -5.14
N PHE A 107 26.36 -21.43 -4.80
CA PHE A 107 26.70 -22.48 -3.84
C PHE A 107 27.86 -23.34 -4.36
N ASP A 108 27.80 -23.77 -5.61
CA ASP A 108 28.86 -24.58 -6.23
C ASP A 108 30.20 -23.82 -6.28
N GLN A 109 30.15 -22.53 -6.65
CA GLN A 109 31.35 -21.67 -6.65
C GLN A 109 31.94 -21.52 -5.25
N LEU A 110 31.09 -21.33 -4.24
CA LEU A 110 31.51 -21.20 -2.85
C LEU A 110 32.16 -22.48 -2.33
N VAL A 111 31.59 -23.65 -2.63
CA VAL A 111 32.17 -24.95 -2.26
C VAL A 111 33.54 -25.15 -2.91
N ARG A 112 33.69 -24.82 -4.20
CA ARG A 112 34.99 -24.88 -4.90
C ARG A 112 36.02 -23.91 -4.31
N HIS A 113 35.59 -22.72 -3.90
CA HIS A 113 36.47 -21.76 -3.24
C HIS A 113 36.96 -22.27 -1.89
N ILE A 114 36.06 -22.82 -1.07
CA ILE A 114 36.41 -23.48 0.21
C ILE A 114 37.42 -24.62 -0.02
N GLU A 115 37.18 -25.47 -1.02
CA GLU A 115 38.08 -26.58 -1.36
C GLU A 115 39.50 -26.07 -1.70
N THR A 116 39.59 -24.98 -2.46
CA THR A 116 40.87 -24.39 -2.87
C THR A 116 41.63 -23.86 -1.66
N MET A 117 40.96 -23.15 -0.75
CA MET A 117 41.57 -22.62 0.47
C MET A 117 42.01 -23.74 1.43
N ALA A 118 41.20 -24.80 1.55
CA ALA A 118 41.56 -25.96 2.37
C ALA A 118 42.85 -26.62 1.87
N LYS A 119 42.98 -26.80 0.55
CA LYS A 119 44.20 -27.37 -0.07
C LYS A 119 45.43 -26.48 0.12
N ALA A 120 45.24 -25.16 0.23
CA ALA A 120 46.31 -24.21 0.51
C ALA A 120 46.69 -24.14 2.00
N GLY A 121 46.02 -24.89 2.88
CA GLY A 121 46.27 -24.87 4.32
C GLY A 121 45.78 -23.60 5.03
N ALA A 122 44.88 -22.84 4.40
CA ALA A 122 44.30 -21.66 5.02
C ALA A 122 43.32 -22.04 6.13
N GLU A 123 43.23 -21.20 7.16
CA GLU A 123 42.20 -21.30 8.19
C GLU A 123 40.82 -20.97 7.59
N ILE A 124 39.81 -21.80 7.87
CA ILE A 124 38.46 -21.68 7.29
C ILE A 124 37.47 -21.37 8.40
N ASN A 125 36.92 -20.15 8.40
CA ASN A 125 35.84 -19.74 9.29
C ASN A 125 34.51 -19.71 8.52
N PRO A 126 33.48 -20.47 8.91
CA PRO A 126 32.21 -20.55 8.18
C PRO A 126 31.51 -19.20 7.95
N GLU A 127 31.69 -18.25 8.88
CA GLU A 127 31.04 -16.93 8.82
C GLU A 127 31.53 -16.09 7.63
N ASP A 128 32.76 -16.29 7.18
CA ASP A 128 33.37 -15.54 6.06
C ASP A 128 32.72 -15.88 4.72
N PHE A 129 32.05 -17.03 4.64
CA PHE A 129 31.38 -17.50 3.43
C PHE A 129 29.88 -17.21 3.43
N TYR A 130 29.36 -16.58 4.48
CA TYR A 130 27.95 -16.20 4.49
C TYR A 130 27.70 -15.07 3.48
N PRO A 131 26.68 -15.20 2.61
CA PRO A 131 26.42 -14.17 1.61
C PRO A 131 25.96 -12.89 2.30
N GLU A 132 26.32 -11.73 1.75
CA GLU A 132 25.96 -10.45 2.33
C GLU A 132 24.44 -10.32 2.57
N VAL A 133 24.07 -9.67 3.68
CA VAL A 133 22.68 -9.39 4.00
C VAL A 133 22.17 -8.27 3.09
N LYS A 134 21.39 -8.64 2.07
CA LYS A 134 20.71 -7.67 1.20
C LYS A 134 19.70 -6.85 2.00
N LYS A 135 20.06 -5.59 2.31
CA LYS A 135 19.16 -4.65 2.98
C LYS A 135 18.10 -4.15 1.99
N HIS A 136 16.85 -4.56 2.19
CA HIS A 136 15.74 -3.99 1.42
C HIS A 136 15.53 -2.53 1.81
N ARG A 137 15.79 -1.61 0.90
CA ARG A 137 15.50 -0.19 1.09
C ARG A 137 14.18 0.17 0.43
N GLY A 138 13.40 1.00 1.12
CA GLY A 138 12.23 1.63 0.56
C GLY A 138 12.56 2.53 -0.63
N ARG A 139 11.58 2.80 -1.49
CA ARG A 139 11.70 3.80 -2.56
C ARG A 139 10.70 4.92 -2.33
N SER A 140 11.14 6.16 -2.52
CA SER A 140 10.23 7.29 -2.60
C SER A 140 9.48 7.27 -3.92
N ARG A 141 8.27 7.82 -3.91
CA ARG A 141 7.51 8.07 -5.15
C ARG A 141 6.61 9.28 -4.99
N ASP A 142 6.48 10.02 -6.07
CA ASP A 142 5.63 11.19 -6.16
C ASP A 142 4.32 10.79 -6.85
N LEU A 143 3.20 11.09 -6.18
CA LEU A 143 1.88 10.71 -6.62
C LEU A 143 1.05 11.99 -6.82
N PRO A 144 0.72 12.34 -8.08
CA PRO A 144 -0.16 13.46 -8.36
C PRO A 144 -1.54 13.25 -7.73
N MET A 145 -2.05 14.24 -7.01
CA MET A 145 -3.40 14.25 -6.42
C MET A 145 -4.36 15.01 -7.33
N THR A 146 -4.56 14.51 -8.56
CA THR A 146 -5.35 15.18 -9.60
C THR A 146 -6.85 14.86 -9.54
N ASP A 147 -7.25 13.79 -8.87
CA ASP A 147 -8.65 13.37 -8.76
C ASP A 147 -9.41 14.30 -7.79
N GLY A 148 -10.46 14.96 -8.28
CA GLY A 148 -11.24 15.92 -7.50
C GLY A 148 -11.91 15.30 -6.28
N ALA A 149 -12.48 14.10 -6.40
CA ALA A 149 -13.15 13.42 -5.30
C ALA A 149 -12.17 13.02 -4.19
N LEU A 150 -10.95 12.60 -4.55
CA LEU A 150 -9.86 12.37 -3.60
C LEU A 150 -9.51 13.65 -2.85
N ARG A 151 -9.31 14.77 -3.55
CA ARG A 151 -8.93 16.05 -2.94
C ARG A 151 -10.02 16.55 -2.00
N SER A 152 -11.27 16.55 -2.45
CA SER A 152 -12.41 16.99 -1.64
C SER A 152 -12.56 16.13 -0.37
N ALA A 153 -12.37 14.81 -0.46
CA ALA A 153 -12.41 13.94 0.71
C ALA A 153 -11.29 14.26 1.73
N ILE A 154 -10.07 14.55 1.26
CA ILE A 154 -8.97 14.95 2.14
C ILE A 154 -9.21 16.33 2.74
N GLU A 155 -9.70 17.29 1.94
CA GLU A 155 -10.05 18.65 2.37
C GLU A 155 -11.13 18.66 3.46
N GLU A 156 -12.22 17.93 3.24
CA GLU A 156 -13.32 17.81 4.19
C GLU A 156 -12.83 17.24 5.53
N TYR A 157 -12.09 16.13 5.47
CA TYR A 157 -11.53 15.51 6.66
C TYR A 157 -10.54 16.44 7.40
N LEU A 158 -9.62 17.09 6.68
CA LEU A 158 -8.65 18.02 7.30
C LEU A 158 -9.34 19.24 7.90
N SER A 159 -10.38 19.77 7.26
CA SER A 159 -11.15 20.91 7.76
C SER A 159 -11.81 20.60 9.10
N ILE A 160 -12.47 19.44 9.20
CA ILE A 160 -13.06 18.96 10.47
C ILE A 160 -11.98 18.79 11.54
N ARG A 161 -10.83 18.25 11.14
CA ARG A 161 -9.75 17.99 12.09
C ARG A 161 -9.11 19.27 12.62
N LEU A 162 -8.87 20.26 11.76
CA LEU A 162 -8.36 21.59 12.14
C LEU A 162 -9.37 22.37 12.99
N ALA A 163 -10.66 22.27 12.67
CA ALA A 163 -11.71 22.89 13.49
C ALA A 163 -11.75 22.28 14.90
N LYS A 164 -11.51 20.98 15.02
CA LYS A 164 -11.48 20.27 16.31
C LYS A 164 -10.21 20.52 17.12
N ASP A 165 -9.07 20.65 16.44
CA ASP A 165 -7.76 20.90 17.07
C ASP A 165 -6.98 21.97 16.27
N PRO A 166 -7.16 23.25 16.63
CA PRO A 166 -6.42 24.34 15.99
C PRO A 166 -4.90 24.27 16.19
N SER A 167 -4.43 23.50 17.17
CA SER A 167 -3.01 23.37 17.51
C SER A 167 -2.27 22.29 16.72
N LEU A 168 -2.98 21.61 15.79
CA LEU A 168 -2.41 20.58 14.92
C LEU A 168 -1.11 21.04 14.27
N LYS A 169 -0.10 20.18 14.37
CA LYS A 169 1.21 20.38 13.77
C LYS A 169 1.27 19.67 12.42
N LYS A 170 2.07 20.22 11.51
CA LYS A 170 2.32 19.61 10.20
C LYS A 170 2.90 18.18 10.31
N SER A 171 3.60 17.86 11.39
CA SER A 171 4.15 16.53 11.67
C SER A 171 3.15 15.54 12.23
N ASP A 172 1.92 15.95 12.55
CA ASP A 172 0.95 15.05 13.13
C ASP A 172 0.48 14.02 12.10
N PRO A 173 0.14 12.78 12.54
CA PRO A 173 -0.34 11.73 11.64
C PRO A 173 -1.55 12.23 10.87
N LEU A 174 -1.64 12.04 9.56
CA LEU A 174 -2.77 12.47 8.73
C LEU A 174 -4.07 11.82 9.19
N PHE A 175 -4.05 10.52 9.48
CA PHE A 175 -5.21 9.77 9.96
C PHE A 175 -5.05 9.34 11.41
N ILE A 176 -6.11 9.54 12.20
CA ILE A 176 -6.19 9.11 13.59
C ILE A 176 -7.29 8.09 13.82
N THR A 177 -7.04 7.22 14.80
CA THR A 177 -8.03 6.27 15.30
C THR A 177 -9.15 7.00 16.05
N GLN A 178 -10.22 6.28 16.38
CA GLN A 178 -11.29 6.79 17.24
C GLN A 178 -10.77 7.29 18.60
N LYS A 179 -9.67 6.73 19.10
CA LYS A 179 -9.03 7.14 20.36
C LYS A 179 -8.12 8.36 20.23
N GLY A 180 -8.03 8.99 19.05
CA GLY A 180 -7.19 10.15 18.80
C GLY A 180 -5.72 9.86 18.50
N GLY A 181 -5.23 8.65 18.80
CA GLY A 181 -3.86 8.24 18.47
C GLY A 181 -3.68 7.82 17.00
N PRO A 182 -2.42 7.69 16.52
CA PRO A 182 -2.11 7.25 15.17
C PRO A 182 -2.62 5.82 14.89
N TYR A 183 -2.94 5.53 13.64
CA TYR A 183 -3.15 4.15 13.22
C TYR A 183 -1.85 3.35 13.27
N SER A 184 -1.93 2.11 13.75
CA SER A 184 -0.96 1.10 13.33
C SER A 184 -1.35 0.52 11.97
N PRO A 185 -0.41 -0.02 11.18
CA PRO A 185 -0.75 -0.67 9.91
C PRO A 185 -1.76 -1.81 10.07
N ASN A 186 -1.66 -2.58 11.16
CA ASN A 186 -2.58 -3.69 11.44
C ASN A 186 -3.99 -3.18 11.72
N THR A 187 -4.12 -2.20 12.61
CA THR A 187 -5.43 -1.59 12.92
C THR A 187 -6.05 -0.92 11.71
N LEU A 188 -5.24 -0.30 10.83
CA LEU A 188 -5.75 0.27 9.59
C LEU A 188 -6.14 -0.79 8.57
N GLN A 189 -5.38 -1.88 8.47
CA GLN A 189 -5.71 -3.04 7.63
C GLN A 189 -7.05 -3.66 8.04
N GLU A 190 -7.26 -3.83 9.34
CA GLU A 190 -8.52 -4.33 9.89
C GLU A 190 -9.66 -3.36 9.61
N HIS A 191 -9.45 -2.05 9.81
CA HIS A 191 -10.46 -1.04 9.56
C HIS A 191 -10.86 -0.97 8.08
N LEU A 192 -9.91 -0.91 7.14
CA LEU A 192 -10.21 -0.96 5.71
C LEU A 192 -10.90 -2.27 5.29
N SER A 193 -10.54 -3.39 5.93
CA SER A 193 -11.21 -4.67 5.69
C SER A 193 -12.63 -4.71 6.24
N LEU A 194 -12.87 -4.08 7.39
CA LEU A 194 -14.17 -3.95 8.02
C LEU A 194 -15.12 -3.19 7.10
N MET A 195 -14.71 -2.01 6.62
CA MET A 195 -15.52 -1.18 5.72
C MET A 195 -15.91 -1.94 4.45
N GLN A 196 -14.95 -2.63 3.82
CA GLN A 196 -15.22 -3.32 2.56
C GLN A 196 -16.02 -4.62 2.74
N ARG A 197 -15.64 -5.48 3.70
CA ARG A 197 -16.26 -6.81 3.84
C ARG A 197 -17.52 -6.80 4.69
N ARG A 198 -17.48 -6.11 5.84
CA ARG A 198 -18.55 -6.19 6.82
C ARG A 198 -19.59 -5.12 6.61
N TRP A 199 -19.19 -3.90 6.26
CA TRP A 199 -20.15 -2.83 6.01
C TRP A 199 -20.73 -2.95 4.59
N ALA A 200 -19.89 -2.96 3.56
CA ALA A 200 -20.34 -3.02 2.17
C ALA A 200 -20.61 -4.44 1.61
N GLY A 201 -20.41 -5.49 2.42
CA GLY A 201 -20.70 -6.87 2.01
C GLY A 201 -19.83 -7.42 0.87
N ILE A 202 -18.70 -6.78 0.53
CA ILE A 202 -17.89 -7.14 -0.64
C ILE A 202 -17.03 -8.36 -0.31
N GLU A 203 -17.39 -9.50 -0.89
CA GLU A 203 -16.70 -10.77 -0.64
C GLU A 203 -15.23 -10.69 -1.07
N ARG A 204 -14.34 -11.32 -0.28
CA ARG A 204 -12.90 -11.41 -0.53
C ARG A 204 -12.18 -10.04 -0.66
N ALA A 205 -12.85 -8.94 -0.31
CA ALA A 205 -12.23 -7.64 -0.24
C ALA A 205 -11.27 -7.54 0.95
N SER A 206 -10.22 -6.74 0.84
CA SER A 206 -9.26 -6.54 1.91
C SER A 206 -8.63 -5.17 1.82
N SER A 207 -7.74 -4.84 2.77
CA SER A 207 -6.96 -3.61 2.69
C SER A 207 -6.11 -3.45 1.41
N HIS A 208 -5.82 -4.54 0.69
CA HIS A 208 -5.10 -4.52 -0.57
C HIS A 208 -6.00 -4.34 -1.81
N SER A 209 -7.33 -4.44 -1.65
CA SER A 209 -8.27 -4.35 -2.76
C SER A 209 -8.18 -3.01 -3.48
N GLY A 210 -8.09 -1.88 -2.77
CA GLY A 210 -7.97 -0.56 -3.40
C GLY A 210 -6.77 -0.43 -4.34
N ARG A 211 -5.61 -0.87 -3.85
CA ARG A 211 -4.40 -0.92 -4.66
C ARG A 211 -4.54 -1.88 -5.86
N ARG A 212 -5.14 -3.05 -5.67
CA ARG A 212 -5.31 -4.01 -6.78
C ARG A 212 -6.27 -3.44 -7.83
N THR A 213 -7.42 -2.91 -7.42
CA THR A 213 -8.37 -2.22 -8.31
C THR A 213 -7.67 -1.16 -9.15
N LEU A 214 -6.89 -0.26 -8.53
CA LEU A 214 -6.18 0.78 -9.28
C LEU A 214 -5.22 0.21 -10.32
N MET A 215 -4.39 -0.76 -9.94
CA MET A 215 -3.37 -1.32 -10.83
C MET A 215 -4.00 -2.12 -11.98
N THR A 216 -5.01 -2.93 -11.66
CA THR A 216 -5.76 -3.71 -12.64
C THR A 216 -6.51 -2.80 -13.62
N ASN A 217 -7.17 -1.74 -13.14
CA ASN A 217 -7.83 -0.74 -13.99
C ASN A 217 -6.86 -0.04 -14.94
N ILE A 218 -5.68 0.36 -14.45
CA ILE A 218 -4.63 0.98 -15.29
C ILE A 218 -4.19 0.04 -16.42
N ILE A 219 -4.03 -1.24 -16.14
CA ILE A 219 -3.54 -2.22 -17.12
C ILE A 219 -4.64 -2.67 -18.08
N HIS A 220 -5.81 -3.03 -17.57
CA HIS A 220 -6.86 -3.69 -18.37
C HIS A 220 -7.86 -2.71 -18.97
N GLU A 221 -8.34 -1.73 -18.20
CA GLU A 221 -9.35 -0.77 -18.68
C GLU A 221 -8.71 0.39 -19.43
N GLN A 222 -7.66 1.00 -18.86
CA GLN A 222 -6.95 2.12 -19.50
C GLN A 222 -5.91 1.64 -20.53
N LYS A 223 -5.61 0.34 -20.57
CA LYS A 223 -4.62 -0.28 -21.48
C LYS A 223 -3.23 0.39 -21.42
N LYS A 224 -2.85 0.91 -20.24
CA LYS A 224 -1.55 1.53 -20.02
C LYS A 224 -0.48 0.47 -19.74
N SER A 225 0.78 0.82 -20.00
CA SER A 225 1.89 -0.11 -19.80
C SER A 225 2.09 -0.50 -18.33
N VAL A 226 2.55 -1.73 -18.12
CA VAL A 226 2.98 -2.26 -16.80
C VAL A 226 4.00 -1.34 -16.12
N LYS A 227 4.84 -0.64 -16.90
CA LYS A 227 5.83 0.31 -16.37
C LYS A 227 5.17 1.49 -15.63
N ILE A 228 4.02 1.96 -16.11
CA ILE A 228 3.25 3.03 -15.44
C ILE A 228 2.69 2.50 -14.11
N ALA A 229 2.05 1.33 -14.14
CA ALA A 229 1.55 0.67 -12.94
C ALA A 229 2.68 0.42 -11.93
N GLN A 230 3.86 -0.05 -12.39
CA GLN A 230 5.04 -0.28 -11.56
C GLN A 230 5.52 0.99 -10.86
N LYS A 231 5.54 2.13 -11.57
CA LYS A 231 5.96 3.43 -11.03
C LYS A 231 4.98 3.93 -9.97
N ILE A 232 3.67 3.88 -10.23
CA ILE A 232 2.63 4.25 -9.26
C ILE A 232 2.66 3.32 -8.05
N ALA A 233 2.89 2.03 -8.28
CA ALA A 233 3.04 1.02 -7.26
C ALA A 233 4.31 1.19 -6.39
N GLY A 234 5.36 1.83 -6.90
CA GLY A 234 6.67 1.84 -6.26
C GLY A 234 7.29 0.43 -6.17
N HIS A 235 7.05 -0.43 -7.16
CA HIS A 235 7.61 -1.78 -7.20
C HIS A 235 9.04 -1.76 -7.74
N VAL A 236 9.97 -2.40 -7.01
CA VAL A 236 11.36 -2.56 -7.45
C VAL A 236 11.45 -3.60 -8.57
N SER A 237 10.74 -4.72 -8.42
CA SER A 237 10.71 -5.78 -9.42
C SER A 237 9.46 -5.67 -10.30
N ALA A 238 9.64 -5.82 -11.61
CA ALA A 238 8.54 -5.92 -12.56
C ALA A 238 7.65 -7.14 -12.27
N SER A 239 8.22 -8.24 -11.77
CA SER A 239 7.45 -9.45 -11.42
C SER A 239 6.35 -9.21 -10.40
N THR A 240 6.53 -8.23 -9.49
CA THR A 240 5.49 -7.86 -8.52
C THR A 240 4.36 -7.05 -9.14
N THR A 241 4.57 -6.49 -10.33
CA THR A 241 3.55 -5.75 -11.10
C THR A 241 2.85 -6.65 -12.11
N LEU A 242 3.55 -7.64 -12.69
CA LEU A 242 2.97 -8.60 -13.64
C LEU A 242 1.79 -9.38 -13.05
N ILE A 243 1.70 -9.53 -11.72
CA ILE A 243 0.53 -10.14 -11.05
C ILE A 243 -0.80 -9.42 -11.37
N TYR A 244 -0.75 -8.18 -11.82
CA TYR A 244 -1.93 -7.38 -12.18
C TYR A 244 -2.33 -7.54 -13.66
N GLU A 245 -1.54 -8.22 -14.48
CA GLU A 245 -1.94 -8.62 -15.84
C GLU A 245 -2.94 -9.77 -15.84
N GLU A 246 -3.09 -10.49 -14.71
CA GLU A 246 -4.18 -11.44 -14.56
C GLU A 246 -5.54 -10.74 -14.76
N PRO A 247 -6.45 -11.32 -15.57
CA PRO A 247 -7.74 -10.69 -15.87
C PRO A 247 -8.57 -10.51 -14.60
N PRO A 248 -9.29 -9.38 -14.44
CA PRO A 248 -10.15 -9.17 -13.29
C PRO A 248 -11.33 -10.15 -13.27
N GLU A 249 -11.90 -10.33 -12.09
CA GLU A 249 -13.02 -11.25 -11.84
C GLU A 249 -14.23 -10.97 -12.73
N GLU A 250 -14.48 -9.72 -13.09
CA GLU A 250 -15.58 -9.32 -13.98
C GLU A 250 -15.35 -9.80 -15.42
N SER A 251 -14.13 -9.69 -15.94
CA SER A 251 -13.78 -10.22 -17.27
C SER A 251 -13.92 -11.74 -17.32
N LEU A 252 -13.50 -12.43 -16.26
CA LEU A 252 -13.68 -13.89 -16.13
C LEU A 252 -15.17 -14.26 -16.08
N ALA A 253 -15.98 -13.52 -15.31
CA ALA A 253 -17.41 -13.75 -15.23
C ALA A 253 -18.10 -13.55 -16.60
N GLY A 254 -17.74 -12.50 -17.33
CA GLY A 254 -18.26 -12.26 -18.68
C GLY A 254 -17.93 -13.39 -19.66
N ALA A 255 -16.69 -13.90 -19.63
CA ALA A 255 -16.27 -15.03 -20.46
C ALA A 255 -17.07 -16.31 -20.14
N LEU A 256 -17.29 -16.60 -18.86
CA LEU A 256 -18.09 -17.77 -18.44
C LEU A 256 -19.56 -17.66 -18.87
N ILE A 257 -20.15 -16.47 -18.78
CA ILE A 257 -21.53 -16.22 -19.22
C ILE A 257 -21.67 -16.44 -20.73
N GLN A 258 -20.70 -15.97 -21.52
CA GLN A 258 -20.72 -16.12 -22.97
C GLN A 258 -20.73 -17.60 -23.39
N VAL A 259 -19.83 -18.41 -22.81
CA VAL A 259 -19.79 -19.85 -23.07
C VAL A 259 -21.09 -20.54 -22.65
N GLY A 260 -21.68 -20.14 -21.52
CA GLY A 260 -22.95 -20.69 -21.06
C GLY A 260 -24.12 -20.46 -22.04
N LYS A 261 -24.12 -19.32 -22.75
CA LYS A 261 -25.13 -19.04 -23.78
C LYS A 261 -24.97 -19.95 -25.00
N GLU A 262 -23.74 -20.26 -25.39
CA GLU A 262 -23.43 -21.16 -26.51
C GLU A 262 -23.87 -22.60 -26.27
N TYR A 263 -24.00 -23.03 -25.01
CA TYR A 263 -24.55 -24.36 -24.69
C TYR A 263 -26.08 -24.46 -24.82
N ILE A 264 -26.77 -23.33 -24.85
CA ILE A 264 -28.24 -23.26 -24.87
C ILE A 264 -28.75 -22.89 -26.28
N SER A 265 -27.87 -22.44 -27.17
CA SER A 265 -28.13 -22.19 -28.60
C SER A 265 -27.87 -23.41 -29.46
#